data_AF-A0A526V525-F1
#
_entry.id   AF-A0A526V525-F1
#
_cell.length_a   1.000
_cell.length_b   1.000
_cell.length_c   1.000
_cell.angle_alpha   90.00
_cell.angle_beta   90.00
_cell.angle_gamma   90.00
#
_symmetry.space_group_name_H-M   'P 1'
#
loop_
_entity.id
_entity.type
_entity.pdbx_description
1 polymer ?
#
loop_
_entity_poly.entity_id
_entity_poly.type
_entity_poly.pdbx_seq_one_letter_code
_entity_poly.pdbx_strand_id
1 'polypeptide(L)'
;MSIREELANTTVAFTSAEEKIVQVLLADYPMSGLGTATRLARRAGVSDPSVTRLMSKLGYVGFADFQARLLTEVESRLHSPLLMMEAKRP
;
A
#
# COMPACT_ATOMS: atom_id res chain seq x y z
N MET A 1 -5.71 12.38 1.08
CA MET A 1 -6.40 11.08 1.09
C MET A 1 -5.34 10.02 1.31
N SER A 2 -5.60 9.06 2.19
CA SER A 2 -4.67 7.95 2.45
C SER A 2 -4.66 6.97 1.28
N ILE A 3 -3.52 6.36 0.96
CA ILE A 3 -3.41 5.26 0.00
C ILE A 3 -4.34 4.11 0.41
N ARG A 4 -4.55 3.87 1.71
CA ARG A 4 -5.52 2.88 2.17
C ARG A 4 -6.94 3.21 1.74
N GLU A 5 -7.34 4.47 1.82
CA GLU A 5 -8.67 4.92 1.40
C GLU A 5 -8.83 4.84 -0.11
N GLU A 6 -7.77 5.17 -0.86
CA GLU A 6 -7.73 5.02 -2.31
C GLU A 6 -7.94 3.54 -2.71
N LEU A 7 -7.20 2.61 -2.09
CA LEU A 7 -7.32 1.18 -2.34
C LEU A 7 -8.70 0.62 -1.96
N ALA A 8 -9.31 1.12 -0.88
CA ALA A 8 -10.60 0.64 -0.40
C ALA A 8 -11.80 1.18 -1.19
N ASN A 9 -11.69 2.37 -1.77
CA ASN A 9 -12.80 3.07 -2.44
C ASN A 9 -12.62 3.21 -3.96
N THR A 10 -11.58 2.61 -4.53
CA THR A 10 -11.35 2.63 -5.96
C THR A 10 -12.47 1.95 -6.74
N THR A 11 -12.89 2.55 -7.85
CA THR A 11 -13.87 2.00 -8.79
C THR A 11 -13.22 1.18 -9.90
N VAL A 12 -11.89 1.03 -9.86
CA VAL A 12 -11.12 0.27 -10.84
C VAL A 12 -11.51 -1.21 -10.77
N ALA A 13 -11.83 -1.79 -11.93
CA ALA A 13 -12.06 -3.22 -12.05
C ALA A 13 -10.73 -4.00 -11.96
N PHE A 14 -10.60 -4.81 -10.92
CA PHE A 14 -9.47 -5.68 -10.71
C PHE A 14 -9.69 -7.06 -11.34
N THR A 15 -8.61 -7.67 -11.81
CA THR A 15 -8.56 -9.11 -12.08
C THR A 15 -8.43 -9.87 -10.77
N SER A 16 -8.73 -11.16 -10.76
CA SER A 16 -8.61 -11.97 -9.53
C SER A 16 -7.20 -12.00 -8.92
N ALA A 17 -6.14 -11.81 -9.73
CA ALA A 17 -4.78 -11.70 -9.21
C ALA A 17 -4.53 -10.34 -8.52
N GLU A 18 -5.07 -9.27 -9.09
CA GLU A 18 -4.97 -7.91 -8.55
C GLU A 18 -5.78 -7.78 -7.25
N GLU A 19 -6.99 -8.34 -7.21
CA GLU A 19 -7.82 -8.38 -5.99
C GLU A 19 -7.08 -9.02 -4.82
N LYS A 20 -6.39 -10.16 -5.05
CA LYS A 20 -5.58 -10.81 -4.01
C LYS A 20 -4.48 -9.91 -3.48
N ILE A 21 -3.83 -9.13 -4.35
CA ILE A 21 -2.78 -8.18 -3.93
C ILE A 21 -3.41 -7.05 -3.09
N VAL A 22 -4.53 -6.48 -3.54
CA VAL A 22 -5.25 -5.42 -2.80
C VAL A 22 -5.73 -5.93 -1.44
N GLN A 23 -6.27 -7.15 -1.37
CA GLN A 23 -6.67 -7.79 -0.12
C GLN A 23 -5.49 -7.91 0.86
N VAL A 24 -4.33 -8.38 0.39
CA VAL A 24 -3.12 -8.46 1.23
C VAL A 24 -2.67 -7.08 1.67
N LEU A 25 -2.72 -6.07 0.77
CA LEU A 25 -2.35 -4.69 1.10
C LEU A 25 -3.26 -4.11 2.18
N LEU A 26 -4.57 -4.31 2.09
CA LEU A 26 -5.54 -3.80 3.05
C LEU A 26 -5.52 -4.55 4.39
N ALA A 27 -5.26 -5.87 4.36
CA ALA A 27 -5.24 -6.70 5.56
C ALA A 27 -4.06 -6.41 6.50
N ASP A 28 -2.93 -5.95 5.97
CA ASP A 28 -1.72 -5.67 6.73
C ASP A 28 -1.10 -4.32 6.36
N TYR A 29 -1.97 -3.33 6.15
CA TYR A 29 -1.57 -1.96 5.82
C TYR A 29 -0.93 -1.27 7.05
N PRO A 30 0.21 -0.56 6.91
CA PRO A 30 1.00 -0.35 5.69
C PRO A 30 2.09 -1.40 5.43
N MET A 31 2.32 -2.31 6.39
CA MET A 31 3.49 -3.20 6.43
C MET A 31 3.65 -4.09 5.20
N SER A 32 2.56 -4.59 4.62
CA SER A 32 2.59 -5.37 3.38
C SER A 32 3.11 -4.61 2.17
N GLY A 33 2.94 -3.28 2.15
CA GLY A 33 3.41 -2.41 1.06
C GLY A 33 4.84 -1.90 1.24
N LEU A 34 5.42 -2.02 2.43
CA LEU A 34 6.78 -1.56 2.75
C LEU A 34 7.86 -2.64 2.51
N GLY A 35 7.48 -3.85 2.10
CA GLY A 35 8.40 -4.91 1.66
C GLY A 35 8.78 -4.81 0.19
N THR A 36 9.31 -5.89 -0.39
CA THR A 36 9.58 -5.96 -1.84
C THR A 36 8.35 -6.41 -2.63
N ALA A 37 8.30 -6.08 -3.92
CA ALA A 37 7.26 -6.54 -4.83
C ALA A 37 7.13 -8.07 -4.84
N THR A 38 8.26 -8.79 -4.89
CA THR A 38 8.30 -10.26 -4.84
C THR A 38 7.73 -10.82 -3.53
N ARG A 39 8.00 -10.17 -2.39
CA ARG A 39 7.44 -10.58 -1.09
C ARG A 39 5.92 -10.38 -1.07
N LEU A 40 5.44 -9.27 -1.63
CA LEU A 40 4.01 -9.00 -1.77
C LEU A 40 3.34 -10.01 -2.71
N ALA A 41 3.93 -10.27 -3.89
CA ALA A 41 3.44 -11.23 -4.87
C ALA A 41 3.32 -12.64 -4.25
N ARG A 42 4.37 -13.09 -3.58
CA ARG A 42 4.38 -14.38 -2.87
C ARG A 42 3.29 -14.46 -1.80
N ARG A 43 3.10 -13.39 -1.02
CA ARG A 43 2.06 -13.36 0.03
C ARG A 43 0.65 -13.38 -0.55
N ALA A 44 0.44 -12.74 -1.69
CA ALA A 44 -0.83 -12.76 -2.41
C ALA A 44 -1.04 -14.04 -3.24
N GLY A 45 -0.03 -14.91 -3.36
CA GLY A 45 -0.11 -16.12 -4.18
C GLY A 45 -0.24 -15.82 -5.68
N VAL A 46 0.49 -14.80 -6.16
CA VAL A 46 0.48 -14.35 -7.56
C VAL A 46 1.90 -14.16 -8.08
N SER A 47 2.05 -13.89 -9.37
CA SER A 47 3.33 -13.62 -10.01
C SER A 47 3.77 -12.16 -9.83
N ASP A 48 5.08 -11.92 -9.78
CA ASP A 48 5.68 -10.58 -9.69
C ASP A 48 5.14 -9.58 -10.75
N PRO A 49 4.98 -9.94 -12.04
CA PRO A 49 4.38 -9.04 -13.03
C PRO A 49 2.94 -8.63 -12.71
N SER A 50 2.21 -9.41 -11.91
CA SER A 50 0.86 -9.03 -11.48
C SER A 50 0.89 -7.87 -10.48
N VAL A 51 1.92 -7.78 -9.64
CA VAL A 51 2.15 -6.61 -8.79
C VAL A 51 2.46 -5.39 -9.65
N THR A 52 3.40 -5.48 -10.59
CA THR A 52 3.73 -4.35 -11.46
C THR A 52 2.53 -3.85 -12.26
N ARG A 53 1.73 -4.76 -12.84
CA ARG A 53 0.50 -4.40 -13.57
C ARG A 53 -0.53 -3.72 -12.68
N LEU A 54 -0.72 -4.20 -11.45
CA LEU A 54 -1.60 -3.53 -10.48
C LEU A 54 -1.14 -2.09 -10.21
N MET A 55 0.16 -1.90 -9.95
CA MET A 55 0.70 -0.56 -9.64
C MET A 55 0.45 0.40 -10.80
N SER A 56 0.74 -0.02 -12.03
CA SER A 56 0.43 0.76 -13.22
C SER A 56 -1.06 1.04 -13.39
N LYS A 57 -1.92 0.05 -13.13
CA LYS A 57 -3.38 0.20 -13.20
C LYS A 57 -3.91 1.21 -12.17
N LEU A 58 -3.31 1.27 -10.98
CA LEU A 58 -3.62 2.24 -9.94
C LEU A 58 -2.99 3.62 -10.19
N GLY A 59 -2.25 3.80 -11.29
CA GLY A 59 -1.66 5.08 -11.66
C GLY A 59 -0.27 5.35 -11.07
N TYR A 60 0.37 4.36 -10.45
CA TYR A 60 1.76 4.45 -10.04
C TYR A 60 2.68 4.07 -11.21
N VAL A 61 3.87 4.67 -11.26
CA VAL A 61 4.88 4.31 -12.28
C VAL A 61 5.31 2.84 -12.14
N GLY A 62 5.29 2.33 -10.91
CA GLY A 62 5.57 0.94 -10.56
C GLY A 62 5.56 0.75 -9.05
N PHE A 63 6.00 -0.41 -8.58
CA PHE A 63 5.99 -0.73 -7.15
C PHE A 63 6.88 0.19 -6.30
N ALA A 64 8.03 0.63 -6.83
CA ALA A 64 8.91 1.55 -6.12
C ALA A 64 8.28 2.93 -5.88
N ASP A 65 7.54 3.47 -6.85
CA ASP A 65 6.80 4.74 -6.70
C ASP A 65 5.67 4.61 -5.67
N PHE A 66 4.90 3.52 -5.74
CA PHE A 66 3.91 3.19 -4.71
C PHE A 66 4.54 3.12 -3.30
N GLN A 67 5.66 2.40 -3.16
CA GLN A 67 6.33 2.23 -1.88
C GLN A 67 6.88 3.56 -1.34
N ALA A 68 7.43 4.42 -2.20
CA ALA A 68 7.91 5.74 -1.81
C ALA A 68 6.78 6.63 -1.27
N ARG A 69 5.63 6.66 -1.96
CA ARG A 69 4.45 7.41 -1.50
C ARG A 69 3.88 6.85 -0.20
N LEU A 70 3.87 5.52 -0.05
CA LEU A 70 3.47 4.86 1.19
C LEU A 70 4.39 5.24 2.35
N LEU A 71 5.70 5.30 2.11
CA LEU A 71 6.67 5.76 3.11
C LEU A 71 6.41 7.21 3.50
N THR A 72 6.21 8.11 2.55
CA THR A 72 5.84 9.52 2.82
C THR A 72 4.56 9.62 3.66
N GLU A 73 3.55 8.78 3.38
CA GLU A 73 2.33 8.76 4.17
C GLU A 73 2.58 8.34 5.63
N VAL A 74 3.40 7.30 5.84
CA VAL A 74 3.77 6.83 7.18
C VAL A 74 4.55 7.91 7.93
N GLU A 75 5.53 8.54 7.28
CA GLU A 75 6.31 9.64 7.86
C GLU A 75 5.40 10.82 8.24
N SER A 76 4.49 11.23 7.34
CA SER A 76 3.55 12.32 7.60
C SER A 76 2.65 12.04 8.82
N ARG A 77 2.23 10.79 9.01
CA ARG A 77 1.48 10.39 10.21
C ARG A 77 2.34 10.50 11.46
N LEU A 78 3.57 9.98 11.44
CA LEU A 78 4.50 10.04 12.58
C LEU A 78 4.87 11.47 12.99
N HIS A 79 5.04 12.36 12.02
CA HIS A 79 5.33 13.77 12.26
C HIS A 79 4.08 14.61 12.58
N SER A 80 2.90 13.98 12.68
CA SER A 80 1.68 14.68 13.05
C SER A 80 1.73 15.15 14.51
N PRO A 81 1.50 16.45 14.79
CA PRO A 81 1.49 17.00 16.15
C PRO A 81 0.57 16.25 17.11
N LEU A 82 -0.51 15.65 16.61
CA LEU A 82 -1.47 14.90 17.42
C LEU A 82 -0.84 13.63 18.03
N LEU A 83 -0.05 12.87 17.25
CA LEU A 83 0.65 11.69 17.77
C LEU A 83 1.79 12.08 18.71
N MET A 84 2.48 13.19 18.44
CA MET A 84 3.51 13.72 19.35
C MET A 84 2.92 14.17 20.70
N MET A 85 1.67 14.65 20.72
CA MET A 85 0.96 15.00 21.96
C MET A 85 0.46 13.76 22.73
N GLU A 86 0.01 12.70 22.04
CA GLU A 86 -0.35 11.42 22.67
C GLU A 86 0.86 10.72 23.30
N ALA A 87 2.01 10.70 22.61
CA ALA A 87 3.25 10.15 23.16
C ALA A 87 3.80 10.93 24.38
N LYS A 88 3.30 12.15 24.62
CA LYS A 88 3.73 13.04 25.70
C LYS A 88 2.74 13.11 26.87
N ARG A 89 1.66 12.31 26.88
CA ARG A 89 0.81 12.19 28.07
C ARG A 89 1.46 11.22 29.08
N PRO A 90 1.80 11.69 30.30
CA PRO A 90 2.37 10.85 31.36
C PRO A 90 1.34 9.89 31.96
#